data_AF-A0A7S2DSF3-F1
#
_entry.id   AF-A0A7S2DSF3-F1
#
_cell.length_a   1.000
_cell.length_b   1.000
_cell.length_c   1.000
_cell.angle_alpha   90.00
_cell.angle_beta   90.00
_cell.angle_gamma   90.00
#
_symmetry.space_group_name_H-M   'P 1'
#
loop_
_entity.id
_entity.type
_entity.pdbx_description
1 polymer ?
#
loop_
_entity_poly.entity_id
_entity_poly.type
_entity_poly.pdbx_seq_one_letter_code
_entity_poly.pdbx_strand_id
1 'polypeptide(L)'
;ESSAHVLNGIWEDVVVTGDYSSNIHNSYGLLRAPWNTLSEPHVVRFGKVFGMTQYTSFPQCSDLDSCFNSANVSQMNSCLNGYTHGPVHIMLGGQSGQISPVLLQHKLWKIQLLLAKNLWRQGYMSCPEMCSADTPVDTCLCSVPSHLYSTKKDGDTDSNAPTPYAILTDKTGLIKWIDLYSDEIYFDEETGLFRIKGVSEKDEHKVWKDILLAIGNPGHVGDMYTSAAPWDPLFWLIHPTAERLLHFRRTLDAEGSLPFDDDWGYAADPNAASYTNLVCDWENMSIEGLPTCTQGTCSGHNSDDSLPFTIDGQSWTNLEFYHTYMDASNDTVPYMYDNFQWPACEEQGLEIGSTQ
;
A
#
# COMPACT_ATOMS: atom_id res chain seq x y z
N GLU A 1 -36.62 -3.36 10.72
CA GLU A 1 -35.96 -2.09 11.05
C GLU A 1 -34.51 -2.20 10.62
N SER A 2 -34.15 -1.76 9.42
CA SER A 2 -32.74 -1.61 9.02
C SER A 2 -32.40 -0.14 9.21
N SER A 3 -32.05 0.22 10.43
CA SER A 3 -31.47 1.54 10.71
C SER A 3 -30.22 1.72 9.85
N ALA A 4 -30.04 2.92 9.34
CA ALA A 4 -29.03 3.29 8.36
C ALA A 4 -27.63 3.38 9.01
N HIS A 5 -27.03 2.25 9.38
CA HIS A 5 -25.71 2.18 10.03
C HIS A 5 -24.54 2.58 9.09
N VAL A 6 -24.80 2.69 7.79
CA VAL A 6 -23.82 3.14 6.79
C VAL A 6 -24.40 4.32 6.02
N LEU A 7 -24.06 5.54 6.41
CA LEU A 7 -24.45 6.77 5.72
C LEU A 7 -23.27 7.28 4.88
N ASN A 8 -23.45 7.31 3.55
CA ASN A 8 -22.42 7.80 2.61
C ASN A 8 -21.04 7.13 2.77
N GLY A 9 -21.01 5.85 3.18
CA GLY A 9 -19.78 5.08 3.38
C GLY A 9 -19.14 5.23 4.75
N ILE A 10 -19.76 5.96 5.68
CA ILE A 10 -19.34 6.11 7.08
C ILE A 10 -20.02 5.03 7.92
N TRP A 11 -19.25 4.29 8.71
CA TRP A 11 -19.72 3.24 9.61
C TRP A 11 -19.83 3.79 11.02
N GLU A 12 -20.98 4.40 11.36
CA GLU A 12 -21.17 5.19 12.59
C GLU A 12 -20.92 4.40 13.89
N ASP A 13 -21.03 3.08 13.86
CA ASP A 13 -20.81 2.23 15.02
C ASP A 13 -19.35 1.73 15.16
N VAL A 14 -18.47 2.08 14.23
CA VAL A 14 -17.06 1.66 14.21
C VAL A 14 -16.16 2.88 14.36
N VAL A 15 -15.78 3.17 15.60
CA VAL A 15 -14.95 4.33 15.97
C VAL A 15 -13.47 4.02 15.73
N VAL A 16 -12.79 4.90 14.99
CA VAL A 16 -11.33 4.95 14.90
C VAL A 16 -10.82 5.68 16.13
N THR A 17 -10.02 5.00 16.95
CA THR A 17 -9.52 5.61 18.19
C THR A 17 -8.61 6.80 17.89
N GLY A 18 -8.74 7.84 18.70
CA GLY A 18 -7.85 9.00 18.68
C GLY A 18 -6.95 9.01 19.90
N ASP A 19 -5.65 9.23 19.69
CA ASP A 19 -4.68 9.41 20.74
C ASP A 19 -3.51 10.29 20.26
N TYR A 20 -3.53 11.57 20.64
CA TYR A 20 -2.43 12.50 20.39
C TYR A 20 -1.17 12.22 21.22
N SER A 21 -1.23 11.28 22.19
CA SER A 21 -0.05 10.82 22.93
C SER A 21 0.69 9.70 22.20
N SER A 22 0.06 9.07 21.20
CA SER A 22 0.73 8.22 20.22
C SER A 22 1.56 9.08 19.28
N ASN A 23 2.77 8.65 18.91
CA ASN A 23 3.53 9.31 17.84
C ASN A 23 3.00 8.95 16.43
N ILE A 24 1.97 8.10 16.35
CA ILE A 24 1.43 7.57 15.10
C ILE A 24 -0.04 7.93 15.05
N HIS A 25 -0.35 9.07 14.45
CA HIS A 25 -1.71 9.52 14.16
C HIS A 25 -1.71 10.41 12.91
N ASN A 26 -2.90 10.69 12.38
CA ASN A 26 -3.05 11.75 11.37
C ASN A 26 -3.16 13.13 12.03
N SER A 27 -3.28 14.19 11.22
CA SER A 27 -3.38 15.58 11.71
C SER A 27 -4.56 15.84 12.66
N TYR A 28 -5.56 14.95 12.72
CA TYR A 28 -6.71 15.05 13.61
C TYR A 28 -6.60 14.15 14.85
N GLY A 29 -5.42 13.55 15.08
CA GLY A 29 -5.15 12.70 16.24
C GLY A 29 -5.76 11.31 16.16
N LEU A 30 -6.31 10.91 15.02
CA LEU A 30 -6.89 9.59 14.79
C LEU A 30 -5.79 8.59 14.44
N LEU A 31 -5.91 7.33 14.89
CA LEU A 31 -4.98 6.24 14.57
C LEU A 31 -5.10 5.82 13.10
N ARG A 32 -4.62 6.71 12.24
CA ARG A 32 -4.51 6.61 10.79
C ARG A 32 -3.09 6.96 10.41
N ALA A 33 -2.70 6.58 9.19
CA ALA A 33 -1.41 7.00 8.66
C ALA A 33 -1.32 8.54 8.60
N PRO A 34 -0.14 9.14 8.81
CA PRO A 34 0.03 10.60 8.83
C PRO A 34 -0.43 11.31 7.54
N TRP A 35 -0.37 10.62 6.40
CA TRP A 35 -0.85 11.14 5.11
C TRP A 35 -2.35 11.00 4.86
N ASN A 36 -3.09 10.32 5.74
CA ASN A 36 -4.54 10.22 5.64
C ASN A 36 -5.19 11.37 6.41
N THR A 37 -5.47 12.47 5.72
CA THR A 37 -6.04 13.69 6.33
C THR A 37 -7.56 13.65 6.52
N LEU A 38 -8.14 12.46 6.62
CA LEU A 38 -9.56 12.29 6.92
C LEU A 38 -9.85 12.61 8.40
N SER A 39 -10.73 13.57 8.66
CA SER A 39 -11.11 14.01 10.01
C SER A 39 -12.23 13.19 10.66
N GLU A 40 -12.90 12.32 9.90
CA GLU A 40 -14.05 11.54 10.36
C GLU A 40 -13.64 10.51 11.44
N PRO A 41 -14.12 10.59 12.69
CA PRO A 41 -13.73 9.67 13.76
C PRO A 41 -14.25 8.23 13.60
N HIS A 42 -15.05 7.93 12.57
CA HIS A 42 -15.51 6.58 12.26
C HIS A 42 -14.82 5.99 11.03
N VAL A 43 -14.98 4.69 10.81
CA VAL A 43 -14.49 4.02 9.60
C VAL A 43 -15.20 4.57 8.36
N VAL A 44 -14.42 4.91 7.34
CA VAL A 44 -14.93 5.45 6.07
C VAL A 44 -14.48 4.62 4.88
N ARG A 45 -15.42 4.41 3.97
CA ARG A 45 -15.21 3.85 2.62
C ARG A 45 -15.72 4.81 1.56
N PHE A 46 -14.94 5.00 0.49
CA PHE A 46 -15.36 5.76 -0.68
C PHE A 46 -15.83 4.87 -1.84
N GLY A 47 -15.46 3.59 -1.87
CA GLY A 47 -15.86 2.63 -2.92
C GLY A 47 -15.32 2.89 -4.32
N LYS A 48 -14.61 4.02 -4.52
CA LYS A 48 -13.98 4.48 -5.77
C LYS A 48 -12.77 5.33 -5.46
N VAL A 49 -11.86 5.48 -6.42
CA VAL A 49 -10.69 6.35 -6.32
C VAL A 49 -10.99 7.63 -7.12
N PHE A 50 -11.17 8.75 -6.43
CA PHE A 50 -11.63 10.03 -7.00
C PHE A 50 -12.91 9.91 -7.83
N GLY A 51 -13.85 9.09 -7.37
CA GLY A 51 -15.10 8.82 -8.09
C GLY A 51 -14.94 7.94 -9.34
N MET A 52 -13.74 7.45 -9.63
CA MET A 52 -13.44 6.56 -10.76
C MET A 52 -13.26 5.12 -10.31
N THR A 53 -13.65 4.19 -11.19
CA THR A 53 -13.52 2.75 -10.98
C THR A 53 -12.16 2.29 -11.50
N GLN A 54 -11.31 1.79 -10.61
CA GLN A 54 -10.00 1.24 -10.98
C GLN A 54 -10.06 -0.24 -11.37
N TYR A 55 -10.85 -1.02 -10.63
CA TYR A 55 -11.10 -2.44 -10.88
C TYR A 55 -12.59 -2.66 -11.08
N THR A 56 -12.95 -3.45 -12.08
CA THR A 56 -14.34 -3.71 -12.45
C THR A 56 -14.92 -4.97 -11.80
N SER A 57 -14.08 -5.81 -11.21
CA SER A 57 -14.47 -7.06 -10.58
C SER A 57 -13.57 -7.37 -9.39
N PHE A 58 -14.12 -8.08 -8.40
CA PHE A 58 -13.32 -8.70 -7.36
C PHE A 58 -12.46 -9.84 -7.92
N PRO A 59 -11.37 -10.23 -7.23
CA PRO A 59 -10.63 -11.44 -7.54
C PRO A 59 -11.57 -12.65 -7.60
N GLN A 60 -11.35 -13.49 -8.60
CA GLN A 60 -12.17 -14.67 -8.88
C GLN A 60 -11.51 -15.92 -8.29
N CYS A 61 -12.25 -17.03 -8.27
CA CYS A 61 -11.72 -18.31 -7.84
C CYS A 61 -10.49 -18.75 -8.68
N SER A 62 -10.45 -18.42 -9.97
CA SER A 62 -9.29 -18.72 -10.82
C SER A 62 -8.01 -17.99 -10.38
N ASP A 63 -8.15 -16.78 -9.80
CA ASP A 63 -7.01 -16.02 -9.31
C ASP A 63 -6.47 -16.67 -8.03
N LEU A 64 -7.35 -17.10 -7.13
CA LEU A 64 -6.99 -17.84 -5.92
C LEU A 64 -6.36 -19.20 -6.26
N ASP A 65 -6.92 -19.94 -7.21
CA ASP A 65 -6.37 -21.22 -7.69
C ASP A 65 -4.96 -21.04 -8.27
N SER A 66 -4.77 -20.00 -9.10
CA SER A 66 -3.45 -19.68 -9.64
C SER A 66 -2.43 -19.37 -8.53
N CYS A 67 -2.82 -18.64 -7.49
CA CYS A 67 -1.94 -18.35 -6.36
C CYS A 67 -1.65 -19.61 -5.51
N PHE A 68 -2.66 -20.45 -5.28
CA PHE A 68 -2.55 -21.70 -4.53
C PHE A 68 -1.54 -22.68 -5.16
N ASN A 69 -1.47 -22.71 -6.49
CA ASN A 69 -0.54 -23.56 -7.26
C ASN A 69 0.89 -23.00 -7.34
N SER A 70 1.24 -21.99 -6.55
CA SER A 70 2.61 -21.45 -6.48
C SER A 70 3.61 -22.50 -5.97
N ALA A 71 4.85 -22.43 -6.47
CA ALA A 71 5.88 -23.41 -6.14
C ALA A 71 6.40 -23.26 -4.70
N ASN A 72 6.46 -22.02 -4.19
CA ASN A 72 6.97 -21.71 -2.86
C ASN A 72 6.13 -20.64 -2.15
N VAL A 73 6.31 -20.55 -0.82
CA VAL A 73 5.63 -19.59 0.06
C VAL A 73 5.82 -18.15 -0.39
N SER A 74 7.00 -17.81 -0.90
CA SER A 74 7.32 -16.45 -1.31
C SER A 74 6.49 -15.99 -2.52
N GLN A 75 6.37 -16.85 -3.53
CA GLN A 75 5.55 -16.64 -4.71
C GLN A 75 4.06 -16.63 -4.36
N MET A 76 3.63 -17.56 -3.51
CA MET A 76 2.24 -17.63 -3.05
C MET A 76 1.84 -16.34 -2.32
N ASN A 77 2.65 -15.88 -1.37
CA ASN A 77 2.39 -14.65 -0.62
C ASN A 77 2.41 -13.41 -1.51
N SER A 78 3.34 -13.32 -2.47
CA SER A 78 3.38 -12.23 -3.43
C SER A 78 2.11 -12.21 -4.30
N CYS A 79 1.68 -13.38 -4.79
CA CYS A 79 0.46 -13.52 -5.58
C CYS A 79 -0.78 -13.13 -4.76
N LEU A 80 -0.95 -13.71 -3.58
CA LEU A 80 -2.12 -13.46 -2.73
C LEU A 80 -2.19 -11.99 -2.30
N ASN A 81 -1.07 -11.41 -1.87
CA ASN A 81 -1.03 -10.01 -1.43
C ASN A 81 -1.31 -9.05 -2.58
N GLY A 82 -0.62 -9.23 -3.71
CA GLY A 82 -0.67 -8.31 -4.84
C GLY A 82 -1.93 -8.41 -5.68
N TYR A 83 -2.37 -9.63 -6.01
CA TYR A 83 -3.45 -9.86 -6.97
C TYR A 83 -4.81 -10.10 -6.31
N THR A 84 -4.88 -10.89 -5.25
CA THR A 84 -6.19 -11.29 -4.66
C THR A 84 -6.60 -10.47 -3.45
N HIS A 85 -5.67 -9.74 -2.83
CA HIS A 85 -5.94 -8.88 -1.67
C HIS A 85 -5.84 -7.39 -2.03
N GLY A 86 -4.75 -6.97 -2.70
CA GLY A 86 -4.46 -5.57 -3.01
C GLY A 86 -5.64 -4.84 -3.67
N PRO A 87 -6.22 -5.34 -4.77
CA PRO A 87 -7.37 -4.73 -5.43
C PRO A 87 -8.58 -4.56 -4.50
N VAL A 88 -8.82 -5.50 -3.57
CA VAL A 88 -9.96 -5.48 -2.64
C VAL A 88 -9.87 -4.25 -1.72
N HIS A 89 -8.67 -3.95 -1.21
CA HIS A 89 -8.43 -2.72 -0.44
C HIS A 89 -8.78 -1.46 -1.25
N ILE A 90 -8.37 -1.42 -2.52
CA ILE A 90 -8.61 -0.26 -3.41
C ILE A 90 -10.12 -0.10 -3.69
N MET A 91 -10.79 -1.20 -4.03
CA MET A 91 -12.22 -1.21 -4.36
C MET A 91 -13.10 -0.82 -3.18
N LEU A 92 -12.78 -1.29 -1.98
CA LEU A 92 -13.59 -1.03 -0.79
C LEU A 92 -13.23 0.29 -0.11
N GLY A 93 -11.94 0.56 0.08
CA GLY A 93 -11.46 1.75 0.77
C GLY A 93 -11.66 3.00 -0.06
N GLY A 94 -11.13 3.00 -1.29
CA GLY A 94 -11.21 4.14 -2.19
C GLY A 94 -10.57 5.42 -1.63
N GLN A 95 -10.70 6.50 -2.39
CA GLN A 95 -10.06 7.79 -2.14
C GLN A 95 -10.95 8.92 -2.66
N SER A 96 -10.99 10.04 -1.96
CA SER A 96 -11.80 11.20 -2.28
C SER A 96 -10.99 12.50 -2.22
N GLY A 97 -11.58 13.59 -2.70
CA GLY A 97 -10.95 14.91 -2.80
C GLY A 97 -10.91 15.41 -4.24
N GLN A 98 -10.37 16.61 -4.43
CA GLN A 98 -10.19 17.19 -5.76
C GLN A 98 -9.00 16.54 -6.46
N ILE A 99 -9.27 15.87 -7.58
CA ILE A 99 -8.22 15.29 -8.40
C ILE A 99 -7.54 16.36 -9.27
N SER A 100 -6.20 16.34 -9.27
CA SER A 100 -5.42 17.23 -10.14
C SER A 100 -5.60 16.86 -11.62
N PRO A 101 -5.80 17.83 -12.53
CA PRO A 101 -5.89 17.59 -13.97
C PRO A 101 -4.70 16.83 -14.55
N VAL A 102 -3.50 17.05 -14.03
CA VAL A 102 -2.29 16.36 -14.50
C VAL A 102 -2.33 14.86 -14.18
N LEU A 103 -2.88 14.46 -13.04
CA LEU A 103 -3.02 13.04 -12.69
C LEU A 103 -4.11 12.34 -13.52
N LEU A 104 -5.17 13.07 -13.88
CA LEU A 104 -6.17 12.59 -14.83
C LEU A 104 -5.55 12.40 -16.22
N GLN A 105 -4.88 13.43 -16.74
CA GLN A 105 -4.24 13.41 -18.06
C GLN A 105 -3.26 12.24 -18.20
N HIS A 106 -2.44 12.01 -17.18
CA HIS A 106 -1.41 10.97 -17.19
C HIS A 106 -1.87 9.63 -16.60
N LYS A 107 -3.16 9.47 -16.27
CA LYS A 107 -3.75 8.26 -15.66
C LYS A 107 -3.13 7.82 -14.32
N LEU A 108 -2.36 8.70 -13.68
CA LEU A 108 -1.65 8.44 -12.42
C LEU A 108 -2.57 8.39 -11.20
N TRP A 109 -3.82 8.83 -11.33
CA TRP A 109 -4.82 8.77 -10.26
C TRP A 109 -5.01 7.37 -9.66
N LYS A 110 -4.79 6.32 -10.45
CA LYS A 110 -4.90 4.90 -10.03
C LYS A 110 -3.89 4.51 -8.96
N ILE A 111 -2.75 5.18 -8.93
CA ILE A 111 -1.63 4.84 -8.05
C ILE A 111 -1.16 6.01 -7.19
N GLN A 112 -1.85 7.16 -7.24
CA GLN A 112 -1.43 8.39 -6.57
C GLN A 112 -1.15 8.16 -5.08
N LEU A 113 -2.04 7.47 -4.37
CA LEU A 113 -1.82 7.16 -2.95
C LEU A 113 -0.55 6.33 -2.72
N LEU A 114 -0.28 5.34 -3.57
CA LEU A 114 0.91 4.49 -3.44
C LEU A 114 2.20 5.30 -3.66
N LEU A 115 2.18 6.23 -4.62
CA LEU A 115 3.28 7.16 -4.86
C LEU A 115 3.45 8.17 -3.70
N ALA A 116 2.34 8.73 -3.19
CA ALA A 116 2.34 9.67 -2.08
C ALA A 116 2.95 9.07 -0.80
N LYS A 117 2.63 7.80 -0.52
CA LYS A 117 3.24 7.04 0.60
C LYS A 117 4.75 6.98 0.51
N ASN A 118 5.28 6.77 -0.69
CA ASN A 118 6.73 6.72 -0.90
C ASN A 118 7.36 8.10 -0.77
N LEU A 119 6.74 9.15 -1.31
CA LEU A 119 7.22 10.53 -1.07
C LEU A 119 7.27 10.86 0.42
N TRP A 120 6.24 10.47 1.19
CA TRP A 120 6.21 10.66 2.63
C TRP A 120 7.34 9.91 3.33
N ARG A 121 7.49 8.61 3.08
CA ARG A 121 8.52 7.77 3.71
C ARG A 121 9.95 8.25 3.45
N GLN A 122 10.16 8.89 2.30
CA GLN A 122 11.44 9.41 1.86
C GLN A 122 11.62 10.91 2.17
N GLY A 123 10.66 11.55 2.85
CA GLY A 123 10.74 12.92 3.34
C GLY A 123 10.39 14.03 2.35
N TYR A 124 9.97 13.70 1.13
CA TYR A 124 9.58 14.69 0.12
C TYR A 124 8.13 15.18 0.26
N MET A 125 7.33 14.58 1.14
CA MET A 125 5.97 15.01 1.43
C MET A 125 5.80 15.25 2.92
N SER A 126 5.20 16.37 3.28
CA SER A 126 4.89 16.73 4.66
C SER A 126 3.38 16.93 4.81
N CYS A 127 2.86 16.56 5.97
CA CYS A 127 1.46 16.71 6.33
C CYS A 127 1.35 17.56 7.60
N PRO A 128 0.25 18.31 7.81
CA PRO A 128 0.07 19.08 9.03
C PRO A 128 0.19 18.19 10.27
N GLU A 129 0.91 18.64 11.31
CA GLU A 129 1.02 17.87 12.56
C GLU A 129 -0.31 17.87 13.32
N MET A 130 -1.05 18.99 13.26
CA MET A 130 -2.31 19.16 13.96
C MET A 130 -3.27 20.01 13.13
N CYS A 131 -4.53 19.57 13.10
CA CYS A 131 -5.67 20.29 12.57
C CYS A 131 -6.80 20.20 13.59
N SER A 132 -7.48 21.32 13.82
CA SER A 132 -8.65 21.34 14.69
C SER A 132 -9.85 20.70 14.00
N ALA A 133 -10.82 20.21 14.77
CA ALA A 133 -12.02 19.56 14.22
C ALA A 133 -12.85 20.47 13.29
N ASP A 134 -12.73 21.79 13.44
CA ASP A 134 -13.39 22.81 12.60
C ASP A 134 -12.52 23.30 11.43
N THR A 135 -11.27 22.84 11.32
CA THR A 135 -10.42 23.14 10.17
C THR A 135 -11.05 22.54 8.90
N PRO A 136 -11.34 23.35 7.86
CA PRO A 136 -11.88 22.82 6.62
C PRO A 136 -10.95 21.74 6.06
N VAL A 137 -11.54 20.62 5.69
CA VAL A 137 -10.82 19.41 5.27
C VAL A 137 -9.88 19.69 4.08
N ASP A 138 -10.27 20.58 3.16
CA ASP A 138 -9.44 21.00 2.01
C ASP A 138 -8.24 21.90 2.38
N THR A 139 -8.14 22.34 3.63
CA THR A 139 -7.03 23.16 4.14
C THR A 139 -6.03 22.37 5.00
N CYS A 140 -6.44 21.20 5.48
CA CYS A 140 -5.59 20.27 6.23
C CYS A 140 -5.10 19.16 5.28
N LEU A 141 -4.20 19.50 4.36
CA LEU A 141 -3.72 18.58 3.33
C LEU A 141 -2.20 18.45 3.35
N CYS A 142 -1.72 17.27 2.97
CA CYS A 142 -0.29 17.09 2.71
C CYS A 142 0.15 17.88 1.48
N SER A 143 1.44 18.21 1.45
CA SER A 143 2.05 18.88 0.31
C SER A 143 3.53 18.50 0.19
N VAL A 144 4.13 18.82 -0.95
CA VAL A 144 5.59 18.82 -1.12
C VAL A 144 6.10 20.21 -0.73
N PRO A 145 6.87 20.35 0.37
CA PRO A 145 7.43 21.64 0.78
C PRO A 145 8.28 22.28 -0.33
N SER A 146 8.07 23.57 -0.57
CA SER A 146 8.73 24.29 -1.67
C SER A 146 10.25 24.41 -1.55
N HIS A 147 10.80 24.23 -0.34
CA HIS A 147 12.25 24.24 -0.12
C HIS A 147 12.93 22.91 -0.52
N LEU A 148 12.17 21.82 -0.69
CA LEU A 148 12.70 20.51 -1.06
C LEU A 148 12.89 20.34 -2.58
N TYR A 149 12.41 21.28 -3.39
CA TYR A 149 12.56 21.23 -4.83
C TYR A 149 12.91 22.59 -5.43
N SER A 150 13.66 22.57 -6.53
CA SER A 150 13.93 23.76 -7.33
C SER A 150 12.81 24.02 -8.32
N THR A 151 12.44 25.28 -8.53
CA THR A 151 11.57 25.68 -9.64
C THR A 151 12.33 25.91 -10.95
N LYS A 152 13.66 25.78 -10.91
CA LYS A 152 14.55 25.94 -12.05
C LYS A 152 14.62 24.66 -12.87
N LYS A 153 15.14 24.77 -14.09
CA LYS A 153 15.34 23.64 -15.00
C LYS A 153 16.55 22.81 -14.58
N ASP A 154 16.55 21.53 -14.95
CA ASP A 154 17.73 20.67 -14.80
C ASP A 154 18.96 21.32 -15.46
N GLY A 155 20.05 21.43 -14.68
CA GLY A 155 21.30 22.07 -15.11
C GLY A 155 21.49 23.54 -14.69
N ASP A 156 20.53 24.17 -14.01
CA ASP A 156 20.70 25.51 -13.41
C ASP A 156 21.40 25.40 -12.04
N THR A 157 22.65 25.89 -11.96
CA THR A 157 23.62 25.63 -10.88
C THR A 157 23.40 26.40 -9.57
N ASP A 158 22.36 27.23 -9.49
CA ASP A 158 22.17 28.18 -8.39
C ASP A 158 21.24 27.66 -7.27
N SER A 159 20.75 26.42 -7.35
CA SER A 159 19.94 25.81 -6.27
C SER A 159 20.50 24.46 -5.84
N ASN A 160 20.73 24.29 -4.53
CA ASN A 160 21.10 23.01 -3.92
C ASN A 160 19.94 22.00 -3.88
N ALA A 161 18.69 22.45 -4.07
CA ALA A 161 17.52 21.58 -4.10
C ALA A 161 17.39 20.84 -5.45
N PRO A 162 17.01 19.55 -5.46
CA PRO A 162 16.79 18.80 -6.69
C PRO A 162 15.60 19.36 -7.48
N THR A 163 15.57 19.15 -8.79
CA THR A 163 14.38 19.45 -9.59
C THR A 163 13.27 18.43 -9.33
N PRO A 164 12.00 18.74 -9.68
CA PRO A 164 10.92 17.77 -9.59
C PRO A 164 11.18 16.48 -10.38
N TYR A 165 11.83 16.58 -11.54
CA TYR A 165 12.24 15.41 -12.33
C TYR A 165 13.25 14.56 -11.56
N ALA A 166 14.31 15.17 -11.01
CA ALA A 166 15.31 14.48 -10.19
C ALA A 166 14.70 13.84 -8.93
N ILE A 167 13.69 14.47 -8.32
CA ILE A 167 12.95 13.88 -7.20
C ILE A 167 12.26 12.61 -7.67
N LEU A 168 11.44 12.68 -8.71
CA LEU A 168 10.67 11.52 -9.22
C LEU A 168 11.58 10.39 -9.73
N THR A 169 12.77 10.70 -10.22
CA THR A 169 13.73 9.75 -10.79
C THR A 169 14.76 9.31 -9.75
N ASP A 170 15.88 10.04 -9.65
CA ASP A 170 17.09 9.64 -8.95
C ASP A 170 16.94 9.58 -7.43
N LYS A 171 16.11 10.46 -6.87
CA LYS A 171 15.95 10.54 -5.41
C LYS A 171 14.96 9.53 -4.86
N THR A 172 13.87 9.28 -5.59
CA THR A 172 12.75 8.49 -5.06
C THR A 172 12.48 7.20 -5.81
N GLY A 173 12.94 7.09 -7.06
CA GLY A 173 12.69 5.95 -7.94
C GLY A 173 11.23 5.80 -8.37
N LEU A 174 10.38 6.81 -8.17
CA LEU A 174 8.95 6.74 -8.51
C LEU A 174 8.68 6.75 -10.01
N ILE A 175 9.63 7.23 -10.82
CA ILE A 175 9.48 7.35 -12.26
C ILE A 175 9.13 6.02 -12.93
N LYS A 176 9.67 4.89 -12.42
CA LYS A 176 9.38 3.56 -12.96
C LYS A 176 7.89 3.22 -12.91
N TRP A 177 7.20 3.70 -11.88
CA TRP A 177 5.75 3.52 -11.72
C TRP A 177 4.94 4.49 -12.52
N ILE A 178 5.43 5.73 -12.57
CA ILE A 178 4.81 6.77 -13.37
C ILE A 178 4.82 6.36 -14.85
N ASP A 179 5.93 5.81 -15.33
CA ASP A 179 6.07 5.23 -16.66
C ASP A 179 5.16 4.00 -16.86
N LEU A 180 5.22 3.03 -15.94
CA LEU A 180 4.42 1.79 -16.04
C LEU A 180 2.90 2.04 -16.12
N TYR A 181 2.40 3.08 -15.44
CA TYR A 181 0.95 3.36 -15.35
C TYR A 181 0.48 4.51 -16.24
N SER A 182 1.39 5.23 -16.91
CA SER A 182 1.05 6.33 -17.81
C SER A 182 1.29 5.95 -19.27
N ASP A 183 0.29 6.16 -20.13
CA ASP A 183 0.47 5.95 -21.57
C ASP A 183 1.21 7.12 -22.25
N GLU A 184 1.47 8.20 -21.53
CA GLU A 184 2.02 9.46 -22.05
C GLU A 184 3.50 9.68 -21.73
N ILE A 185 4.04 8.87 -20.82
CA ILE A 185 5.44 8.94 -20.37
C ILE A 185 6.19 7.78 -21.01
N TYR A 186 7.44 8.01 -21.40
CA TYR A 186 8.29 6.98 -21.99
C TYR A 186 9.76 7.26 -21.68
N PHE A 187 10.57 6.20 -21.64
CA PHE A 187 12.03 6.32 -21.59
C PHE A 187 12.59 6.58 -23.00
N ASP A 188 13.33 7.67 -23.17
CA ASP A 188 14.05 8.01 -24.39
C ASP A 188 15.48 7.49 -24.30
N GLU A 189 15.82 6.47 -25.07
CA GLU A 189 17.15 5.85 -25.10
C GLU A 189 18.24 6.80 -25.61
N GLU A 190 17.93 7.77 -26.46
CA GLU A 190 18.92 8.69 -27.01
C GLU A 190 19.39 9.69 -25.96
N THR A 191 18.44 10.20 -25.16
CA THR A 191 18.74 11.18 -24.12
C THR A 191 18.98 10.54 -22.75
N GLY A 192 18.59 9.28 -22.57
CA GLY A 192 18.68 8.56 -21.29
C GLY A 192 17.72 9.11 -20.23
N LEU A 193 16.65 9.77 -20.65
CA LEU A 193 15.70 10.46 -19.78
C LEU A 193 14.27 10.01 -20.05
N PHE A 194 13.41 10.09 -19.03
CA PHE A 194 11.97 9.96 -19.21
C PHE A 194 11.40 11.25 -19.80
N ARG A 195 10.58 11.10 -20.84
CA ARG A 195 9.99 12.17 -21.63
C ARG A 195 8.47 12.07 -21.65
N ILE A 196 7.81 13.17 -22.01
CA ILE A 196 6.35 13.27 -22.07
C ILE A 196 5.93 13.49 -23.53
N LYS A 197 5.09 12.59 -24.05
CA LYS A 197 4.60 12.65 -25.43
C LYS A 197 3.94 13.99 -25.72
N GLY A 198 4.34 14.62 -26.83
CA GLY A 198 3.76 15.88 -27.30
C GLY A 198 4.11 17.12 -26.46
N VAL A 199 4.97 17.01 -25.45
CA VAL A 199 5.45 18.14 -24.65
C VAL A 199 6.86 18.51 -25.10
N SER A 200 7.11 19.81 -25.28
CA SER A 200 8.46 20.27 -25.62
C SER A 200 9.39 20.16 -24.41
N GLU A 201 10.67 19.85 -24.60
CA GLU A 201 11.67 19.83 -23.51
C GLU A 201 11.67 21.14 -22.71
N LYS A 202 11.35 22.26 -23.38
CA LYS A 202 11.28 23.57 -22.73
C LYS A 202 10.17 23.62 -21.68
N ASP A 203 9.09 22.88 -21.85
CA ASP A 203 7.89 22.90 -21.01
C ASP A 203 7.74 21.68 -20.09
N GLU A 204 8.45 20.57 -20.35
CA GLU A 204 8.41 19.35 -19.54
C GLU A 204 8.66 19.59 -18.04
N HIS A 205 9.60 20.48 -17.68
CA HIS A 205 9.88 20.81 -16.28
C HIS A 205 8.63 21.29 -15.49
N LYS A 206 7.67 21.95 -16.14
CA LYS A 206 6.42 22.36 -15.50
C LYS A 206 5.51 21.16 -15.25
N VAL A 207 5.42 20.26 -16.23
CA VAL A 207 4.60 19.05 -16.09
C VAL A 207 5.16 18.13 -15.02
N TRP A 208 6.48 17.94 -14.97
CA TRP A 208 7.12 17.18 -13.89
C TRP A 208 6.87 17.79 -12.50
N LYS A 209 6.91 19.12 -12.40
CA LYS A 209 6.53 19.84 -11.18
C LYS A 209 5.07 19.55 -10.82
N ASP A 210 4.16 19.71 -11.76
CA ASP A 210 2.73 19.52 -11.51
C ASP A 210 2.42 18.07 -11.10
N ILE A 211 3.08 17.07 -11.71
CA ILE A 211 3.00 15.66 -11.31
C ILE A 211 3.46 15.47 -9.87
N LEU A 212 4.66 15.97 -9.51
CA LEU A 212 5.20 15.84 -8.16
C LEU A 212 4.27 16.46 -7.12
N LEU A 213 3.82 17.70 -7.36
CA LEU A 213 2.94 18.40 -6.43
C LEU A 213 1.58 17.73 -6.30
N ALA A 214 1.03 17.20 -7.40
CA ALA A 214 -0.22 16.49 -7.36
C ALA A 214 -0.11 15.15 -6.62
N ILE A 215 0.99 14.41 -6.77
CA ILE A 215 1.23 13.19 -5.99
C ILE A 215 1.31 13.51 -4.49
N GLY A 216 1.99 14.59 -4.12
CA GLY A 216 2.18 15.00 -2.72
C GLY A 216 0.93 15.43 -1.96
N ASN A 217 -0.24 15.40 -2.60
CA ASN A 217 -1.53 15.63 -1.95
C ASN A 217 -2.51 14.51 -2.30
N PRO A 218 -2.54 13.41 -1.53
CA PRO A 218 -3.45 12.30 -1.79
C PRO A 218 -4.92 12.58 -1.43
N GLY A 219 -5.29 13.78 -0.97
CA GLY A 219 -6.65 14.04 -0.50
C GLY A 219 -7.03 13.14 0.68
N HIS A 220 -8.21 12.52 0.63
CA HIS A 220 -8.75 11.70 1.72
C HIS A 220 -8.81 10.24 1.34
N VAL A 221 -8.37 9.37 2.25
CA VAL A 221 -8.20 7.95 1.98
C VAL A 221 -9.14 7.17 2.88
N GLY A 222 -9.96 6.29 2.29
CA GLY A 222 -10.81 5.42 3.07
C GLY A 222 -9.98 4.41 3.85
N ASP A 223 -10.44 4.02 5.03
CA ASP A 223 -9.65 3.26 5.99
C ASP A 223 -9.20 1.92 5.39
N MET A 224 -10.09 1.25 4.66
CA MET A 224 -9.81 -0.03 3.99
C MET A 224 -8.80 0.07 2.83
N TYR A 225 -8.36 1.25 2.38
CA TYR A 225 -7.43 1.33 1.24
C TYR A 225 -6.00 0.95 1.66
N THR A 226 -5.54 1.32 2.86
CA THR A 226 -4.13 1.08 3.23
C THR A 226 -3.95 0.79 4.72
N SER A 227 -3.09 1.55 5.42
CA SER A 227 -2.58 1.23 6.74
C SER A 227 -3.61 1.30 7.87
N ALA A 228 -4.78 1.89 7.61
CA ALA A 228 -5.91 1.94 8.55
C ALA A 228 -6.91 0.78 8.32
N ALA A 229 -6.64 -0.12 7.38
CA ALA A 229 -7.57 -1.18 7.00
C ALA A 229 -8.01 -2.11 8.15
N PRO A 230 -7.17 -2.41 9.17
CA PRO A 230 -7.61 -3.23 10.32
C PRO A 230 -8.80 -2.68 11.10
N TRP A 231 -9.11 -1.38 10.99
CA TRP A 231 -10.33 -0.80 11.57
C TRP A 231 -11.60 -1.28 10.89
N ASP A 232 -11.50 -1.65 9.62
CA ASP A 232 -12.61 -2.14 8.84
C ASP A 232 -12.88 -3.63 9.17
N PRO A 233 -14.09 -4.02 9.59
CA PRO A 233 -14.40 -5.42 9.90
C PRO A 233 -14.13 -6.41 8.76
N LEU A 234 -14.18 -5.97 7.49
CA LEU A 234 -13.88 -6.84 6.35
C LEU A 234 -12.41 -7.22 6.26
N PHE A 235 -11.49 -6.44 6.83
CA PHE A 235 -10.08 -6.80 6.93
C PHE A 235 -9.92 -8.20 7.52
N TRP A 236 -10.63 -8.46 8.62
CA TRP A 236 -10.59 -9.71 9.36
C TRP A 236 -11.32 -10.86 8.67
N LEU A 237 -12.02 -10.62 7.56
CA LEU A 237 -12.59 -11.68 6.71
C LEU A 237 -11.71 -11.98 5.49
N ILE A 238 -11.04 -10.97 4.95
CA ILE A 238 -10.20 -11.10 3.75
C ILE A 238 -8.87 -11.77 4.10
N HIS A 239 -8.18 -11.32 5.16
CA HIS A 239 -6.85 -11.81 5.50
C HIS A 239 -6.78 -13.31 5.87
N PRO A 240 -7.74 -13.87 6.65
CA PRO A 240 -7.77 -15.31 6.92
C PRO A 240 -7.93 -16.17 5.66
N THR A 241 -8.41 -15.61 4.53
CA THR A 241 -8.47 -16.37 3.28
C THR A 241 -7.09 -16.79 2.78
N ALA A 242 -6.09 -15.90 2.90
CA ALA A 242 -4.71 -16.21 2.52
C ALA A 242 -4.08 -17.25 3.47
N GLU A 243 -4.31 -17.11 4.77
CA GLU A 243 -3.84 -18.06 5.78
C GLU A 243 -4.47 -19.46 5.56
N ARG A 244 -5.79 -19.53 5.33
CA ARG A 244 -6.49 -20.80 5.07
C ARG A 244 -5.93 -21.53 3.84
N LEU A 245 -5.62 -20.79 2.77
CA LEU A 245 -4.97 -21.35 1.58
C LEU A 245 -3.57 -21.88 1.90
N LEU A 246 -2.79 -21.13 2.67
CA LEU A 246 -1.45 -21.54 3.09
C LEU A 246 -1.48 -22.79 3.97
N HIS A 247 -2.39 -22.85 4.96
CA HIS A 247 -2.53 -24.03 5.82
C HIS A 247 -2.89 -25.27 4.99
N PHE A 248 -3.85 -25.13 4.06
CA PHE A 248 -4.20 -26.24 3.18
C PHE A 248 -3.02 -26.69 2.31
N ARG A 249 -2.26 -25.72 1.77
CA ARG A 249 -1.05 -25.98 0.97
C ARG A 249 0.00 -26.77 1.76
N ARG A 250 0.27 -26.39 3.01
CA ARG A 250 1.21 -27.06 3.91
C ARG A 250 0.72 -28.47 4.29
N THR A 251 -0.59 -28.66 4.48
CA THR A 251 -1.16 -30.00 4.71
C THR A 251 -0.93 -30.94 3.52
N LEU A 252 -1.17 -30.49 2.28
CA LEU A 252 -0.95 -31.31 1.08
C LEU A 252 0.53 -31.64 0.85
N ASP A 253 1.44 -30.74 1.18
CA ASP A 253 2.88 -30.99 1.12
C ASP A 253 3.30 -32.06 2.15
N ALA A 254 2.81 -31.94 3.40
CA ALA A 254 3.07 -32.93 4.45
C ALA A 254 2.52 -34.33 4.12
N GLU A 255 1.41 -34.40 3.38
CA GLU A 255 0.84 -35.65 2.86
C GLU A 255 1.59 -36.20 1.63
N GLY A 256 2.44 -35.39 1.00
CA GLY A 256 3.14 -35.72 -0.25
C GLY A 256 2.25 -35.65 -1.50
N SER A 257 1.03 -35.12 -1.37
CA SER A 257 0.05 -35.00 -2.45
C SER A 257 0.39 -33.85 -3.39
N LEU A 258 0.98 -32.76 -2.86
CA LEU A 258 1.32 -31.59 -3.66
C LEU A 258 2.53 -30.83 -3.08
N PRO A 259 3.75 -31.07 -3.59
CA PRO A 259 4.99 -30.50 -3.04
C PRO A 259 4.98 -28.98 -2.99
N PHE A 260 5.51 -28.42 -1.91
CA PHE A 260 5.60 -26.98 -1.66
C PHE A 260 6.89 -26.61 -0.95
N ASP A 261 7.60 -25.62 -1.49
CA ASP A 261 8.78 -25.06 -0.83
C ASP A 261 8.34 -24.00 0.19
N ASP A 262 8.38 -24.40 1.47
CA ASP A 262 7.95 -23.60 2.63
C ASP A 262 9.10 -22.78 3.25
N ASP A 263 10.24 -22.66 2.58
CA ASP A 263 11.38 -21.88 3.08
C ASP A 263 11.01 -20.39 3.15
N TRP A 264 11.24 -19.78 4.32
CA TRP A 264 10.99 -18.35 4.52
C TRP A 264 11.69 -17.50 3.46
N GLY A 265 10.92 -16.73 2.72
CA GLY A 265 11.45 -15.92 1.64
C GLY A 265 10.57 -14.75 1.27
N TYR A 266 11.18 -13.72 0.72
CA TYR A 266 10.50 -12.55 0.17
C TYR A 266 10.77 -12.39 -1.32
N ALA A 267 9.72 -12.53 -2.13
CA ALA A 267 9.77 -12.34 -3.57
C ALA A 267 9.50 -10.87 -3.84
N ALA A 268 10.58 -10.10 -4.00
CA ALA A 268 10.48 -8.71 -4.40
C ALA A 268 9.69 -8.61 -5.70
N ASP A 269 8.61 -7.84 -5.69
CA ASP A 269 7.85 -7.51 -6.89
C ASP A 269 8.30 -6.14 -7.41
N PRO A 270 9.20 -6.09 -8.40
CA PRO A 270 9.64 -4.84 -9.00
C PRO A 270 8.53 -4.17 -9.81
N ASN A 271 7.33 -4.75 -9.91
CA ASN A 271 6.12 -4.20 -10.54
C ASN A 271 5.04 -3.71 -9.54
N ALA A 272 5.21 -3.92 -8.23
CA ALA A 272 4.31 -3.36 -7.20
C ALA A 272 4.58 -1.87 -6.94
N ALA A 273 3.62 -0.98 -7.24
CA ALA A 273 3.76 0.49 -7.15
C ALA A 273 4.20 1.08 -5.79
N SER A 274 4.25 0.27 -4.73
CA SER A 274 4.77 0.63 -3.40
C SER A 274 6.23 0.20 -3.15
N TYR A 275 6.82 -0.61 -4.03
CA TYR A 275 8.15 -1.19 -3.87
C TYR A 275 9.23 -0.28 -4.48
N THR A 276 10.00 0.42 -3.65
CA THR A 276 11.12 1.26 -4.11
C THR A 276 12.49 0.61 -3.89
N ASN A 277 12.54 -0.52 -3.17
CA ASN A 277 13.78 -1.11 -2.65
C ASN A 277 14.60 -0.14 -1.78
N LEU A 278 13.96 0.88 -1.21
CA LEU A 278 14.58 1.87 -0.34
C LEU A 278 14.01 1.78 1.07
N VAL A 279 14.89 1.77 2.07
CA VAL A 279 14.59 1.87 3.49
C VAL A 279 15.15 3.19 3.99
N CYS A 280 14.30 4.00 4.62
CA CYS A 280 14.66 5.33 5.08
C CYS A 280 14.75 5.38 6.60
N ASP A 281 15.92 5.78 7.10
CA ASP A 281 16.21 6.00 8.51
C ASP A 281 15.94 7.47 8.86
N TRP A 282 14.98 7.67 9.76
CA TRP A 282 14.55 8.98 10.27
C TRP A 282 15.29 9.40 11.55
N GLU A 283 16.12 8.53 12.13
CA GLU A 283 16.98 8.90 13.27
C GLU A 283 18.13 9.82 12.84
N ASN A 284 18.60 9.66 11.60
CA ASN A 284 19.72 10.39 11.02
C ASN A 284 19.28 11.23 9.81
N MET A 285 18.65 12.37 10.08
CA MET A 285 18.19 13.31 9.05
C MET A 285 19.32 14.20 8.52
N SER A 286 19.24 14.55 7.24
CA SER A 286 20.10 15.55 6.61
C SER A 286 19.83 16.96 7.14
N ILE A 287 20.66 17.93 6.75
CA ILE A 287 20.48 19.35 7.11
C ILE A 287 19.14 19.89 6.57
N GLU A 288 18.67 19.33 5.47
CA GLU A 288 17.39 19.64 4.83
C GLU A 288 16.21 18.91 5.47
N GLY A 289 16.43 18.13 6.54
CA GLY A 289 15.37 17.39 7.24
C GLY A 289 14.91 16.13 6.50
N LEU A 290 15.69 15.62 5.55
CA LEU A 290 15.38 14.38 4.82
C LEU A 290 16.00 13.16 5.51
N PRO A 291 15.32 12.01 5.56
CA PRO A 291 15.89 10.78 6.10
C PRO A 291 17.02 10.25 5.21
N THR A 292 17.90 9.44 5.80
CA THR A 292 18.91 8.71 5.03
C THR A 292 18.27 7.44 4.46
N CYS A 293 18.11 7.38 3.14
CA CYS A 293 17.53 6.21 2.47
C CYS A 293 18.63 5.34 1.83
N THR A 294 18.57 4.04 2.07
CA THR A 294 19.52 3.05 1.53
C THR A 294 18.78 1.88 0.88
N GLN A 295 19.44 1.18 -0.04
CA GLN A 295 18.86 -0.02 -0.61
C GLN A 295 18.78 -1.13 0.45
N GLY A 296 17.61 -1.76 0.58
CA GLY A 296 17.44 -2.85 1.52
C GLY A 296 15.99 -3.23 1.78
N THR A 297 15.84 -4.03 2.83
CA THR A 297 14.57 -4.55 3.33
C THR A 297 14.28 -3.92 4.69
N CYS A 298 13.05 -3.43 4.89
CA CYS A 298 12.66 -2.81 6.15
C CYS A 298 12.69 -3.83 7.31
N SER A 299 12.95 -3.35 8.53
CA SER A 299 12.74 -4.13 9.75
C SER A 299 11.31 -4.68 9.82
N GLY A 300 11.18 -5.92 10.26
CA GLY A 300 9.93 -6.69 10.32
C GLY A 300 9.70 -7.65 9.15
N HIS A 301 10.60 -7.70 8.16
CA HIS A 301 10.47 -8.57 6.97
C HIS A 301 11.45 -9.74 6.94
N ASN A 302 12.52 -9.72 7.75
CA ASN A 302 13.48 -10.81 7.83
C ASN A 302 12.96 -11.92 8.75
N SER A 303 13.46 -13.14 8.57
CA SER A 303 13.07 -14.31 9.37
C SER A 303 13.36 -14.15 10.87
N ASP A 304 14.44 -13.43 11.20
CA ASP A 304 14.95 -13.21 12.55
C ASP A 304 14.40 -11.93 13.21
N ASP A 305 13.63 -11.13 12.48
CA ASP A 305 12.98 -9.95 13.04
C ASP A 305 11.94 -10.37 14.09
N SER A 306 11.91 -9.65 15.21
CA SER A 306 10.96 -9.92 16.31
C SER A 306 9.57 -9.39 15.98
N LEU A 307 8.54 -10.15 16.34
CA LEU A 307 7.16 -9.67 16.30
C LEU A 307 6.97 -8.46 17.23
N PRO A 308 6.10 -7.49 16.87
CA PRO A 308 5.85 -6.31 17.68
C PRO A 308 4.94 -6.59 18.89
N PHE A 309 4.54 -7.84 19.10
CA PHE A 309 3.71 -8.28 20.21
C PHE A 309 4.23 -9.61 20.78
N THR A 310 3.78 -9.94 21.99
CA THR A 310 4.03 -11.23 22.62
C THR A 310 2.78 -12.08 22.56
N ILE A 311 2.97 -13.40 22.52
CA ILE A 311 1.89 -14.39 22.62
C ILE A 311 2.16 -15.18 23.89
N ASP A 312 1.20 -15.21 24.81
CA ASP A 312 1.33 -15.83 26.14
C ASP A 312 2.57 -15.35 26.92
N GLY A 313 2.95 -14.07 26.71
CA GLY A 313 4.13 -13.46 27.34
C GLY A 313 5.47 -13.83 26.71
N GLN A 314 5.48 -14.64 25.65
CA GLN A 314 6.67 -15.01 24.89
C GLN A 314 6.86 -14.09 23.67
N SER A 315 8.11 -13.67 23.46
CA SER A 315 8.54 -13.01 22.22
C SER A 315 8.87 -14.06 21.16
N TRP A 316 8.57 -13.72 19.92
CA TRP A 316 8.74 -14.62 18.77
C TRP A 316 9.45 -13.85 17.66
N THR A 317 10.35 -14.52 16.95
CA THR A 317 10.75 -14.08 15.61
C THR A 317 9.67 -14.40 14.59
N ASN A 318 9.74 -13.73 13.45
CA ASN A 318 8.91 -14.01 12.28
C ASN A 318 8.92 -15.51 11.91
N LEU A 319 10.10 -16.12 11.86
CA LEU A 319 10.28 -17.51 11.48
C LEU A 319 9.73 -18.48 12.54
N GLU A 320 9.99 -18.22 13.82
CA GLU A 320 9.46 -19.06 14.90
C GLU A 320 7.93 -19.01 14.93
N PHE A 321 7.35 -17.82 14.80
CA PHE A 321 5.91 -17.65 14.71
C PHE A 321 5.33 -18.42 13.50
N TYR A 322 5.96 -18.30 12.33
CA TYR A 322 5.52 -18.94 11.10
C TYR A 322 5.54 -20.47 11.15
N HIS A 323 6.68 -21.06 11.52
CA HIS A 323 6.86 -22.52 11.49
C HIS A 323 6.36 -23.24 12.74
N THR A 324 6.22 -22.55 13.87
CA THR A 324 5.83 -23.19 15.14
C THR A 324 4.42 -22.83 15.53
N TYR A 325 4.12 -21.52 15.59
CA TYR A 325 2.81 -21.08 16.08
C TYR A 325 1.73 -21.26 15.01
N MET A 326 1.99 -20.81 13.77
CA MET A 326 1.07 -20.89 12.64
C MET A 326 1.14 -22.23 11.87
N ASP A 327 1.75 -23.26 12.46
CA ASP A 327 1.78 -24.57 11.80
C ASP A 327 0.39 -25.19 11.73
N ALA A 328 0.03 -25.76 10.58
CA ALA A 328 -1.28 -26.37 10.38
C ALA A 328 -1.53 -27.60 11.29
N SER A 329 -0.47 -28.20 11.85
CA SER A 329 -0.53 -29.30 12.81
C SER A 329 -0.49 -28.85 14.27
N ASN A 330 -0.32 -27.55 14.55
CA ASN A 330 -0.29 -27.03 15.91
C ASN A 330 -1.70 -27.08 16.51
N ASP A 331 -1.91 -27.91 17.54
CA ASP A 331 -3.20 -28.06 18.23
C ASP A 331 -3.43 -27.05 19.37
N THR A 332 -2.48 -26.13 19.57
CA THR A 332 -2.53 -25.12 20.63
C THR A 332 -2.93 -23.73 20.15
N VAL A 333 -3.13 -23.55 18.84
CA VAL A 333 -3.61 -22.28 18.28
C VAL A 333 -5.03 -21.96 18.77
N PRO A 334 -5.39 -20.68 18.95
CA PRO A 334 -6.69 -20.28 19.46
C PRO A 334 -7.85 -20.54 18.48
N TYR A 335 -7.55 -20.86 17.22
CA TYR A 335 -8.54 -21.23 16.21
C TYR A 335 -7.92 -22.20 15.18
N MET A 336 -8.74 -23.06 14.60
CA MET A 336 -8.39 -23.83 13.41
C MET A 336 -9.53 -23.79 12.40
N TYR A 337 -9.21 -24.00 11.13
CA TYR A 337 -10.23 -24.10 10.07
C TYR A 337 -10.93 -25.46 10.16
N ASP A 338 -12.26 -25.45 10.24
CA ASP A 338 -13.10 -26.67 10.28
C ASP A 338 -12.95 -27.53 9.01
N ASN A 339 -12.74 -26.86 7.86
CA ASN A 339 -12.48 -27.50 6.59
C ASN A 339 -11.69 -26.54 5.68
N PHE A 340 -11.14 -27.07 4.60
CA PHE A 340 -10.51 -26.31 3.53
C PHE A 340 -11.37 -26.26 2.27
N GLN A 341 -12.70 -26.33 2.35
CA GLN A 341 -13.58 -26.32 1.17
C GLN A 341 -13.92 -24.89 0.70
N TRP A 342 -14.02 -24.70 -0.61
CA TRP A 342 -14.56 -23.48 -1.22
C TRP A 342 -15.68 -23.83 -2.22
N PRO A 343 -16.91 -24.08 -1.73
CA PRO A 343 -18.02 -24.53 -2.59
C PRO A 343 -18.30 -23.59 -3.77
N ALA A 344 -18.16 -22.28 -3.58
CA ALA A 344 -18.34 -21.31 -4.66
C ALA A 344 -17.29 -21.43 -5.78
N CYS A 345 -16.09 -21.97 -5.48
CA CYS A 345 -15.07 -22.27 -6.47
C CYS A 345 -15.29 -23.64 -7.11
N GLU A 346 -15.74 -24.64 -6.35
CA GLU A 346 -16.13 -25.95 -6.86
C GLU A 346 -17.28 -25.84 -7.89
N GLU A 347 -18.27 -24.98 -7.63
CA GLU A 347 -19.35 -24.67 -8.58
C GLU A 347 -18.83 -24.07 -9.91
N GLN A 348 -17.63 -23.48 -9.90
CA GLN A 348 -16.95 -22.96 -11.09
C GLN A 348 -16.01 -23.99 -11.75
N GLY A 349 -15.98 -25.23 -11.23
CA GLY A 349 -15.10 -26.29 -11.70
C GLY A 349 -13.65 -26.17 -11.23
N LEU A 350 -13.40 -25.41 -10.16
CA LEU A 350 -12.08 -25.25 -9.54
C LEU A 350 -12.02 -26.01 -8.23
N GLU A 351 -11.16 -27.02 -8.18
CA GLU A 351 -10.98 -27.96 -7.06
C GLU A 351 -9.99 -27.44 -6.01
N ILE A 352 -10.14 -26.18 -5.59
CA ILE A 352 -9.40 -25.66 -4.43
C ILE A 352 -10.07 -26.24 -3.19
N GLY A 353 -9.37 -27.14 -2.48
CA GLY A 353 -9.88 -27.62 -1.19
C GLY A 353 -10.72 -28.88 -1.21
N SER A 354 -11.03 -29.41 -2.40
CA SER A 354 -11.64 -30.73 -2.52
C SER A 354 -10.56 -31.79 -2.29
N THR A 355 -10.80 -32.67 -1.33
CA THR A 355 -10.01 -33.88 -1.10
C THR A 355 -9.84 -34.65 -2.41
N GLN A 356 -8.60 -34.77 -2.90
CA GLN A 356 -8.25 -35.79 -3.90
C GLN A 356 -8.07 -37.15 -3.22
#